data_AF-A0AB36ZG78-F1
#
_entry.id   AF-A0AB36ZG78-F1
#
_cell.length_a   1.000
_cell.length_b   1.000
_cell.length_c   1.000
_cell.angle_alpha   90.00
_cell.angle_beta   90.00
_cell.angle_gamma   90.00
#
_symmetry.space_group_name_H-M   'P 1'
#
loop_
_entity.id
_entity.type
_entity.pdbx_description
1 polymer ?
#
loop_
_entity_poly.entity_id
_entity_poly.type
_entity_poly.pdbx_seq_one_letter_code
_entity_poly.pdbx_strand_id
1 'polypeptide(L)'
;MRTETRQGVPLLLVDDDGGALSTPDDAIALIGETYGGDVETIVVPVGRLDPEFLRLRSGIAGEFVQKFVSYGKRLVILGDVSGPVAESSALQAFVVESNRGDHLWFAADLEALDARLRSSGTANEPGADGGVEPTPGPAR
;
A
#
# COMPACT_ATOMS: atom_id res chain seq x y z
N MET A 1 11.71 -5.97 8.37
CA MET A 1 10.92 -4.99 7.64
C MET A 1 11.69 -3.68 7.62
N ARG A 2 11.52 -2.84 6.60
CA ARG A 2 12.23 -1.57 6.49
C ARG A 2 11.33 -0.47 5.94
N THR A 3 11.60 0.77 6.32
CA THR A 3 10.93 1.94 5.74
C THR A 3 11.79 2.58 4.66
N GLU A 4 11.19 2.96 3.53
CA GLU A 4 11.85 3.72 2.47
C GLU A 4 10.86 4.64 1.76
N THR A 5 11.34 5.73 1.15
CA THR A 5 10.49 6.66 0.40
C THR A 5 10.68 6.45 -1.10
N ARG A 6 9.59 6.22 -1.83
CA ARG A 6 9.61 6.07 -3.30
C ARG A 6 8.60 7.00 -3.94
N GLN A 7 9.01 7.75 -4.95
CA GLN A 7 8.17 8.75 -5.64
C GLN A 7 7.55 9.78 -4.67
N GLY A 8 8.26 10.12 -3.60
CA GLY A 8 7.76 11.00 -2.53
C GLY A 8 6.81 10.35 -1.53
N VAL A 9 6.49 9.06 -1.70
CA VAL A 9 5.58 8.32 -0.81
C VAL A 9 6.38 7.45 0.18
N PRO A 10 6.21 7.64 1.49
CA PRO A 10 6.84 6.81 2.51
C PRO A 10 6.16 5.43 2.62
N LEU A 11 6.97 4.39 2.47
CA LEU A 11 6.56 3.00 2.37
C LEU A 11 7.19 2.16 3.48
N LEU A 12 6.44 1.19 4.00
CA LEU A 12 6.97 0.09 4.82
C LEU A 12 7.04 -1.16 3.95
N LEU A 13 8.24 -1.68 3.70
CA LEU A 13 8.45 -2.95 3.02
C LEU A 13 8.58 -4.07 4.05
N VAL A 14 7.66 -5.02 3.95
CA VAL A 14 7.73 -6.29 4.68
C VAL A 14 8.71 -7.21 3.96
N ASP A 15 9.61 -7.84 4.72
CA ASP A 15 10.54 -8.81 4.15
C ASP A 15 9.80 -10.09 3.75
N ASP A 16 10.36 -10.83 2.78
CA ASP A 16 9.84 -12.13 2.34
C ASP A 16 10.06 -13.23 3.40
N ASP A 17 10.94 -12.98 4.37
CA ASP A 17 11.17 -13.85 5.52
C ASP A 17 10.09 -13.66 6.60
N GLY A 18 9.33 -14.71 6.89
CA GLY A 18 8.42 -14.76 8.05
C GLY A 18 7.23 -15.72 7.88
N GLY A 19 6.40 -15.83 8.93
CA GLY A 19 5.19 -16.67 8.94
C GLY A 19 4.00 -16.02 8.23
N ALA A 20 3.23 -16.81 7.47
CA ALA A 20 2.16 -16.31 6.59
C ALA A 20 1.17 -15.37 7.31
N LEU A 21 0.80 -14.29 6.61
CA LEU A 21 -0.12 -13.25 7.04
C LEU A 21 -1.50 -13.56 6.47
N SER A 22 -2.48 -13.71 7.35
CA SER A 22 -3.86 -13.96 6.93
C SER A 22 -4.88 -13.41 7.91
N THR A 23 -4.52 -13.15 9.15
CA THR A 23 -5.49 -12.78 10.18
C THR A 23 -5.67 -11.27 10.31
N PRO A 24 -6.82 -10.80 10.83
CA PRO A 24 -7.00 -9.40 11.16
C PRO A 24 -5.96 -8.86 12.16
N ASP A 25 -5.46 -9.71 13.07
CA ASP A 25 -4.38 -9.37 14.00
C ASP A 25 -3.05 -9.13 13.28
N ASP A 26 -2.74 -9.91 12.24
CA ASP A 26 -1.57 -9.69 11.38
C ASP A 26 -1.64 -8.31 10.70
N ALA A 27 -2.83 -7.93 10.21
CA ALA A 27 -3.05 -6.61 9.63
C ALA A 27 -2.82 -5.50 10.66
N ILE A 28 -3.37 -5.65 11.87
CA ILE A 28 -3.18 -4.67 12.96
C ILE A 28 -1.70 -4.57 13.35
N ALA A 29 -0.97 -5.69 13.41
CA ALA A 29 0.45 -5.68 13.69
C ALA A 29 1.23 -4.88 12.65
N LEU A 30 0.97 -5.09 11.35
CA LEU A 30 1.60 -4.32 10.27
C LEU A 30 1.27 -2.83 10.32
N ILE A 31 0.02 -2.48 10.62
CA ILE A 31 -0.40 -1.09 10.80
C ILE A 31 0.33 -0.50 12.03
N GLY A 32 0.49 -1.30 13.08
CA GLY A 32 1.30 -1.02 14.27
C GLY A 32 2.68 -0.47 13.94
N GLU A 33 3.38 -1.12 13.02
CA GLU A 33 4.74 -0.76 12.59
C GLU A 33 4.81 0.58 11.84
N THR A 34 3.67 1.12 11.39
CA THR A 34 3.62 2.47 10.78
C THR A 34 3.55 3.58 11.82
N TYR A 35 3.14 3.27 13.06
CA TYR A 35 3.06 4.27 14.12
C TYR A 35 4.45 4.59 14.64
N GLY A 36 4.94 5.80 14.35
CA GLY A 36 6.29 6.26 14.68
C GLY A 36 7.01 6.94 13.52
N GLY A 37 6.45 6.86 12.32
CA GLY A 37 6.88 7.63 11.16
C GLY A 37 5.71 7.97 10.25
N ASP A 38 6.01 8.67 9.15
CA ASP A 38 4.99 9.15 8.22
C ASP A 38 4.55 8.08 7.21
N VAL A 39 4.64 6.78 7.54
CA VAL A 39 4.34 5.71 6.57
C VAL A 39 2.86 5.71 6.19
N GLU A 40 2.58 5.89 4.90
CA GLU A 40 1.23 5.89 4.35
C GLU A 40 0.90 4.57 3.65
N THR A 41 1.92 3.89 3.12
CA THR A 41 1.75 2.69 2.30
C THR A 41 2.54 1.51 2.87
N ILE A 42 1.90 0.36 2.99
CA ILE A 42 2.49 -0.88 3.47
C ILE A 42 2.58 -1.86 2.30
N VAL A 43 3.78 -2.34 2.01
CA VAL A 43 4.09 -3.24 0.90
C VAL A 43 4.37 -4.63 1.45
N VAL A 44 3.53 -5.59 1.09
CA VAL A 44 3.59 -6.98 1.54
C VAL A 44 3.89 -7.90 0.35
N PRO A 45 4.97 -8.69 0.39
CA PRO A 45 5.23 -9.70 -0.63
C PRO A 45 4.12 -10.75 -0.70
N VAL A 46 3.75 -11.19 -1.90
CA VAL A 46 2.74 -12.24 -2.11
C VAL A 46 3.14 -13.55 -1.41
N GLY A 47 4.45 -13.84 -1.31
CA GLY A 47 4.97 -15.01 -0.59
C GLY A 47 4.68 -14.99 0.91
N ARG A 48 4.42 -13.81 1.49
CA ARG A 48 4.02 -13.65 2.89
C ARG A 48 2.51 -13.84 3.08
N LEU A 49 1.71 -13.83 2.02
CA LEU A 49 0.26 -14.06 2.13
C LEU A 49 -0.05 -15.54 2.18
N ASP A 50 -0.99 -15.92 3.04
CA ASP A 50 -1.47 -17.30 3.07
C ASP A 50 -2.19 -17.67 1.76
N PRO A 51 -1.98 -18.85 1.16
CA PRO A 51 -2.69 -19.28 -0.04
C PRO A 51 -4.23 -19.27 0.09
N GLU A 52 -4.77 -19.43 1.31
CA GLU A 52 -6.20 -19.30 1.58
C GLU A 52 -6.71 -17.87 1.42
N PHE A 53 -5.85 -16.86 1.61
CA PHE A 53 -6.16 -15.46 1.30
C PHE A 53 -6.53 -15.30 -0.18
N LEU A 54 -5.78 -15.97 -1.06
CA LEU A 54 -5.98 -15.92 -2.51
C LEU A 54 -7.23 -16.70 -2.98
N ARG A 55 -7.84 -17.50 -2.10
CA ARG A 55 -9.04 -18.29 -2.44
C ARG A 55 -10.36 -17.53 -2.31
N LEU A 56 -10.38 -16.35 -1.69
CA LEU A 56 -11.51 -15.40 -1.50
C LEU A 56 -12.84 -15.95 -0.93
N ARG A 57 -13.08 -17.26 -0.94
CA ARG A 57 -14.27 -17.91 -0.35
C ARG A 57 -14.29 -17.85 1.17
N SER A 58 -13.14 -17.64 1.80
CA SER A 58 -12.98 -17.62 3.25
C SER A 58 -13.40 -16.30 3.89
N GLY A 59 -13.55 -15.20 3.12
CA GLY A 59 -13.81 -13.86 3.66
C GLY A 59 -12.60 -13.19 4.32
N ILE A 60 -11.56 -13.97 4.61
CA ILE A 60 -10.32 -13.57 5.29
C ILE A 60 -9.64 -12.39 4.58
N ALA A 61 -9.53 -12.44 3.25
CA ALA A 61 -8.90 -11.37 2.49
C ALA A 61 -9.64 -10.03 2.63
N GLY A 62 -10.97 -10.07 2.66
CA GLY A 62 -11.79 -8.89 2.88
C GLY A 62 -11.59 -8.31 4.27
N GLU A 63 -11.61 -9.15 5.31
CA GLU A 63 -11.41 -8.71 6.70
C GLU A 63 -10.02 -8.11 6.93
N PHE A 64 -8.98 -8.74 6.37
CA PHE A 64 -7.61 -8.25 6.42
C PHE A 64 -7.49 -6.87 5.76
N VAL A 65 -7.97 -6.73 4.52
CA VAL A 65 -7.93 -5.46 3.76
C VAL A 65 -8.77 -4.38 4.44
N GLN A 66 -9.92 -4.74 5.00
CA GLN A 66 -10.80 -3.82 5.70
C GLN A 66 -10.12 -3.15 6.90
N LYS A 67 -9.16 -3.80 7.56
CA LYS A 67 -8.34 -3.16 8.59
C LYS A 67 -7.53 -1.99 8.03
N PHE A 68 -6.84 -2.16 6.92
CA PHE A 68 -6.08 -1.07 6.29
C PHE A 68 -6.99 0.10 5.90
N VAL A 69 -8.15 -0.20 5.32
CA VAL A 69 -9.16 0.83 4.97
C VAL A 69 -9.64 1.58 6.20
N SER A 70 -9.99 0.87 7.27
CA SER A 70 -10.51 1.46 8.52
C SER A 70 -9.50 2.38 9.20
N TYR A 71 -8.20 2.10 9.00
CA TYR A 71 -7.09 2.87 9.56
C TYR A 71 -6.51 3.89 8.58
N GLY A 72 -7.08 4.02 7.38
CA GLY A 72 -6.63 4.97 6.36
C GLY A 72 -5.24 4.67 5.80
N LYS A 73 -4.79 3.42 5.86
CA LYS A 73 -3.50 2.98 5.30
C LYS A 73 -3.71 2.32 3.94
N ARG A 74 -2.74 2.50 3.03
CA ARG A 74 -2.73 1.82 1.74
C ARG A 74 -1.96 0.51 1.86
N LEU A 75 -2.55 -0.59 1.39
CA LEU A 75 -1.90 -1.89 1.27
C LEU A 75 -1.48 -2.12 -0.19
N VAL A 76 -0.26 -2.61 -0.39
CA VAL A 76 0.26 -3.04 -1.69
C VAL A 76 0.72 -4.48 -1.57
N ILE A 77 0.18 -5.35 -2.42
CA ILE A 77 0.67 -6.72 -2.56
C ILE A 77 1.70 -6.74 -3.69
N LEU A 78 2.93 -7.11 -3.34
CA LEU A 78 4.08 -7.15 -4.23
C LEU A 78 4.39 -8.58 -4.66
N GLY A 79 4.36 -8.84 -5.95
CA GLY A 79 4.71 -10.14 -6.52
C GLY A 79 3.75 -10.58 -7.60
N ASP A 80 4.14 -11.62 -8.33
CA ASP A 80 3.35 -12.15 -9.43
C ASP A 80 2.16 -12.98 -8.92
N VAL A 81 0.95 -12.47 -9.17
CA VAL A 81 -0.32 -13.14 -8.88
C VAL A 81 -0.96 -13.75 -10.14
N SER A 82 -0.26 -13.75 -11.28
CA SER A 82 -0.79 -14.22 -12.56
C SER A 82 -1.28 -15.67 -12.52
N GLY A 83 -0.55 -16.55 -11.85
CA GLY A 83 -0.93 -17.95 -11.65
C GLY A 83 -2.26 -18.11 -10.90
N PRO A 84 -2.36 -17.68 -9.63
CA PRO A 84 -3.60 -17.75 -8.84
C PRO A 84 -4.79 -17.05 -9.53
N VAL A 85 -4.54 -15.92 -10.20
CA VAL A 85 -5.57 -15.16 -10.93
C VAL A 85 -6.07 -15.94 -12.16
N ALA A 86 -5.19 -16.64 -12.87
CA ALA A 86 -5.58 -17.48 -14.01
C ALA A 86 -6.43 -18.68 -13.58
N GLU A 87 -6.24 -19.18 -12.35
CA GLU A 87 -7.00 -20.30 -11.79
C GLU A 87 -8.37 -19.88 -11.21
N SER A 88 -8.60 -18.58 -10.99
CA SER A 88 -9.81 -18.08 -10.30
C SER A 88 -10.31 -16.76 -10.85
N SER A 89 -11.45 -16.80 -11.54
CA SER A 89 -12.15 -15.59 -12.03
C SER A 89 -12.59 -14.65 -10.90
N ALA A 90 -12.88 -15.20 -9.71
CA ALA A 90 -13.18 -14.40 -8.52
C ALA A 90 -11.95 -13.61 -8.05
N LEU A 91 -10.77 -14.24 -8.04
CA LEU A 91 -9.53 -13.56 -7.69
C LEU A 91 -9.15 -12.53 -8.74
N GLN A 92 -9.36 -12.84 -10.02
CA GLN A 92 -9.19 -11.87 -11.11
C GLN A 92 -10.05 -10.63 -10.89
N ALA A 93 -11.35 -10.82 -10.63
CA ALA A 93 -12.27 -9.71 -10.37
C ALA A 93 -11.83 -8.87 -9.16
N PHE A 94 -11.43 -9.53 -8.08
CA PHE A 94 -10.93 -8.87 -6.88
C PHE A 94 -9.67 -8.04 -7.13
N VAL A 95 -8.69 -8.58 -7.86
CA VAL A 95 -7.46 -7.86 -8.21
C VAL A 95 -7.78 -6.64 -9.08
N VAL A 96 -8.66 -6.79 -10.08
CA VAL A 96 -9.08 -5.68 -10.95
C VAL A 96 -9.83 -4.60 -10.18
N GLU A 97 -10.74 -4.98 -9.28
CA GLU A 97 -11.50 -4.04 -8.45
C GLU A 97 -10.60 -3.31 -7.45
N SER A 98 -9.74 -4.05 -6.76
CA SER A 98 -8.77 -3.48 -5.81
C SER A 98 -7.85 -2.50 -6.52
N ASN A 99 -7.32 -2.88 -7.69
CA ASN A 99 -6.51 -2.01 -8.52
C ASN A 99 -7.25 -0.79 -9.07
N ARG A 100 -8.56 -0.64 -8.90
CA ARG A 100 -9.28 0.62 -9.20
C ARG A 100 -9.44 1.51 -7.97
N GLY A 101 -9.35 0.93 -6.76
CA GLY A 101 -9.44 1.67 -5.51
C GLY A 101 -8.10 2.28 -5.09
N ASP A 102 -8.16 3.09 -4.03
CA ASP A 102 -6.99 3.79 -3.47
C ASP A 102 -6.32 3.05 -2.31
N HIS A 103 -6.98 2.02 -1.76
CA HIS A 103 -6.57 1.38 -0.51
C HIS A 103 -5.83 0.06 -0.68
N LEU A 104 -6.00 -0.64 -1.82
CA LEU A 104 -5.35 -1.94 -2.07
C LEU A 104 -4.84 -2.02 -3.50
N TRP A 105 -3.53 -2.14 -3.69
CA TRP A 105 -2.94 -2.31 -5.02
C TRP A 105 -2.20 -3.64 -5.15
N PHE A 106 -2.19 -4.18 -6.36
CA PHE A 106 -1.36 -5.32 -6.75
C PHE A 106 -0.30 -4.85 -7.73
N ALA A 107 0.96 -5.14 -7.45
CA ALA A 107 2.10 -4.81 -8.30
C ALA A 107 2.99 -6.05 -8.44
N ALA A 108 3.42 -6.36 -9.67
CA ALA A 108 4.28 -7.52 -9.92
C ALA A 108 5.66 -7.37 -9.27
N ASP A 109 6.17 -6.14 -9.23
CA ASP A 109 7.48 -5.78 -8.71
C ASP A 109 7.50 -4.31 -8.26
N LEU A 110 8.64 -3.88 -7.70
CA LEU A 110 8.81 -2.51 -7.22
C LEU A 110 8.77 -1.47 -8.35
N GLU A 111 9.11 -1.84 -9.58
CA GLU A 111 9.08 -0.94 -10.74
C GLU A 111 7.64 -0.65 -11.18
N ALA A 112 6.79 -1.67 -11.19
CA ALA A 112 5.35 -1.53 -11.41
C ALA A 112 4.69 -0.68 -10.31
N LEU A 113 5.11 -0.85 -9.05
CA LEU A 113 4.67 0.00 -7.95
C LEU A 113 5.10 1.46 -8.18
N ASP A 114 6.36 1.70 -8.54
CA ASP A 114 6.85 3.06 -8.82
C ASP A 114 6.11 3.74 -9.96
N ALA A 115 5.82 3.00 -11.04
CA ALA A 115 5.04 3.50 -12.17
C ALA A 115 3.65 3.94 -11.73
N ARG A 116 3.04 3.16 -10.85
CA ARG A 116 1.73 3.46 -10.29
C ARG A 116 1.76 4.66 -9.35
N LEU A 117 2.72 4.72 -8.44
CA LEU A 117 2.90 5.84 -7.52
C LEU A 117 3.09 7.16 -8.29
N ARG A 118 3.84 7.14 -9.39
CA ARG A 118 3.98 8.30 -10.30
C ARG A 118 2.64 8.74 -10.89
N SER A 119 1.83 7.80 -11.37
CA SER A 119 0.52 8.12 -11.95
C SER A 119 -0.51 8.61 -10.92
N SER A 120 -0.42 8.15 -9.67
CA SER A 120 -1.27 8.64 -8.57
C SER A 120 -0.78 9.98 -8.00
N GLY A 121 0.53 10.26 -8.07
CA GLY A 121 1.15 11.49 -7.60
C GLY A 121 0.86 12.71 -8.46
N THR A 122 0.48 12.53 -9.74
CA THR A 122 0.06 13.61 -10.64
C THR A 122 -1.28 14.28 -10.30
N ALA A 123 -1.96 13.87 -9.21
CA ALA A 123 -3.10 14.59 -8.66
C ALA A 123 -2.73 15.57 -7.53
N ASN A 124 -1.45 15.66 -7.15
CA ASN A 124 -0.98 16.63 -6.17
C ASN A 124 0.23 17.38 -6.76
N GLU A 125 -0.04 18.30 -7.69
CA GLU A 125 0.90 19.39 -7.91
C GLU A 125 1.00 20.18 -6.59
N PRO A 126 2.17 20.26 -5.97
CA PRO A 126 2.38 21.24 -4.93
C PRO A 126 2.21 22.60 -5.60
N GLY A 127 1.09 23.26 -5.29
CA GLY A 127 0.85 24.63 -5.71
C GLY A 127 2.06 25.47 -5.35
N ALA A 128 2.76 25.90 -6.40
CA ALA A 128 3.59 27.07 -6.53
C ALA A 128 4.30 27.55 -5.25
N ASP A 129 5.62 27.36 -5.27
CA ASP A 129 6.61 28.43 -5.12
C ASP A 129 5.98 29.84 -5.11
N GLY A 130 5.53 30.28 -3.94
CA GLY A 130 5.03 31.61 -3.64
C GLY A 130 6.10 32.31 -2.82
N GLY A 131 6.88 33.14 -3.49
CA GLY A 131 8.09 33.76 -2.98
C GLY A 131 7.96 34.37 -1.57
N VAL A 132 9.06 34.21 -0.85
CA VAL A 132 9.56 35.11 0.19
C VAL A 132 8.90 36.50 0.19
N GLU A 133 8.04 36.77 1.17
CA GLU A 133 7.78 38.15 1.59
C GLU A 133 8.71 38.44 2.77
N PRO A 134 9.79 39.22 2.61
CA PRO A 134 10.52 39.73 3.76
C PRO A 134 9.62 40.73 4.46
N THR A 135 9.15 40.41 5.67
CA THR A 135 8.46 41.37 6.52
C THR A 135 9.36 42.59 6.71
N PRO A 136 9.02 43.78 6.20
CA PRO A 136 9.71 45.00 6.59
C PRO A 136 9.17 45.36 7.98
N GLY A 137 10.05 45.36 8.98
CA GLY A 137 9.70 45.94 10.28
C GLY A 137 9.36 47.42 10.12
N PRO A 138 8.40 47.97 10.88
CA PRO A 138 8.32 49.40 11.04
C PRO A 138 9.33 49.86 12.09
N ALA A 139 10.06 50.88 11.68
CA ALA A 139 10.97 51.67 12.47
C ALA A 139 10.23 52.52 13.53
N ARG A 140 10.93 52.71 14.66
CA ARG A 140 10.69 53.63 15.79
C ARG A 140 9.60 53.26 16.80
#